data_AF-C2L0J8-F1
#
_entry.id   AF-C2L0J8-F1
#
_cell.length_a   1.000
_cell.length_b   1.000
_cell.length_c   1.000
_cell.angle_alpha   90.00
_cell.angle_beta   90.00
_cell.angle_gamma   90.00
#
_symmetry.space_group_name_H-M   'P 1'
#
loop_
_entity.id
_entity.type
_entity.pdbx_description
1 polymer ?
#
loop_
_entity_poly.entity_id
_entity_poly.type
_entity_poly.pdbx_seq_one_letter_code
_entity_poly.pdbx_strand_id
1 'polypeptide(L)'
;MMSMTVSNMAKYAMAKQDFDPQSQKNQNLSPEEKEWRSLSQEERHFRNLIAAGGDPWMSPDYPGAGKEYIIPVSKDIEALARKEIRDAFLKNQGFVNSADAESYSKKFRDYAKSQSGPERRAIMYTIDQIGKDEVSKIEQKIKSVDANWSPRQSFDPKIIQEYLQEQMQIEGIDQKV
;
A
#
# COMPACT_ATOMS: atom_id res chain seq x y z
N MET A 1 -41.85 -6.47 -55.82
CA MET A 1 -40.78 -7.13 -55.05
C MET A 1 -39.64 -7.41 -56.02
N MET A 2 -38.55 -6.63 -55.99
CA MET A 2 -37.40 -6.86 -56.87
C MET A 2 -36.44 -7.85 -56.21
N SER A 3 -36.30 -9.02 -56.84
CA SER A 3 -35.36 -10.07 -56.44
C SER A 3 -33.92 -9.62 -56.72
N MET A 4 -33.11 -9.44 -55.67
CA MET A 4 -31.68 -9.25 -55.84
C MET A 4 -31.04 -10.54 -56.37
N THR A 5 -30.32 -10.45 -57.48
CA THR A 5 -29.57 -11.58 -58.06
C THR A 5 -28.37 -11.94 -57.19
N VAL A 6 -28.06 -13.23 -57.10
CA VAL A 6 -27.01 -13.85 -56.25
C VAL A 6 -25.64 -13.15 -56.39
N SER A 7 -25.35 -12.55 -57.56
CA SER A 7 -24.11 -11.80 -57.81
C SER A 7 -23.97 -10.51 -56.99
N ASN A 8 -25.07 -9.87 -56.58
CA ASN A 8 -25.02 -8.67 -55.75
C ASN A 8 -24.85 -9.01 -54.26
N MET A 9 -25.40 -10.14 -53.80
CA MET A 9 -25.18 -10.63 -52.43
C MET A 9 -23.72 -11.05 -52.20
N ALA A 10 -23.06 -11.66 -53.20
CA ALA A 10 -21.65 -12.02 -53.09
C ALA A 10 -20.72 -10.79 -53.01
N LYS A 11 -21.01 -9.72 -53.78
CA LYS A 11 -20.26 -8.46 -53.68
C LYS A 11 -20.48 -7.73 -52.35
N TYR A 12 -21.70 -7.79 -51.79
CA TYR A 12 -22.00 -7.25 -50.46
C TYR A 12 -21.37 -8.06 -49.32
N ALA A 13 -21.22 -9.37 -49.49
CA ALA A 13 -20.59 -10.26 -48.52
C ALA A 13 -19.06 -10.09 -48.51
N MET A 14 -18.41 -9.96 -49.67
CA MET A 14 -16.97 -9.68 -49.75
C MET A 14 -16.62 -8.27 -49.22
N ALA A 15 -17.45 -7.26 -49.48
CA ALA A 15 -17.25 -5.92 -48.92
C ALA A 15 -17.43 -5.85 -47.38
N LYS A 16 -18.13 -6.81 -46.77
CA LYS A 16 -18.25 -6.94 -45.31
C LYS A 16 -17.18 -7.81 -44.68
N GLN A 17 -16.47 -8.64 -45.46
CA GLN A 17 -15.39 -9.49 -44.94
C GLN A 17 -14.09 -8.72 -44.71
N ASP A 18 -13.88 -7.59 -45.40
CA ASP A 18 -12.66 -6.76 -45.25
C ASP A 18 -12.87 -5.46 -44.44
N PHE A 19 -14.05 -5.26 -43.86
CA PHE A 19 -14.32 -4.07 -43.05
C PHE A 19 -14.68 -4.47 -41.61
N ASP A 20 -13.69 -5.02 -40.92
CA ASP A 20 -13.65 -4.89 -39.47
C ASP A 20 -12.94 -3.57 -39.12
N PRO A 21 -13.67 -2.50 -38.76
CA PRO A 21 -13.06 -1.22 -38.38
C PRO A 21 -12.20 -1.32 -37.10
N GLN A 22 -12.28 -2.42 -36.33
CA GLN A 22 -11.30 -2.70 -35.28
C GLN A 22 -9.98 -3.24 -35.83
N SER A 23 -10.00 -4.04 -36.91
CA SER A 23 -8.78 -4.61 -37.50
C SER A 23 -7.94 -3.54 -38.22
N GLN A 24 -8.55 -2.63 -38.97
CA GLN A 24 -7.85 -1.49 -39.59
C GLN A 24 -7.36 -0.48 -38.56
N LYS A 25 -8.12 -0.21 -37.50
CA LYS A 25 -7.67 0.64 -36.38
C LYS A 25 -6.44 0.07 -35.68
N ASN A 26 -6.24 -1.24 -35.67
CA ASN A 26 -5.06 -1.89 -35.12
C ASN A 26 -3.90 -2.02 -36.10
N GLN A 27 -4.09 -1.79 -37.41
CA GLN A 27 -3.01 -1.86 -38.41
C GLN A 27 -2.09 -0.65 -38.36
N ASN A 28 -2.63 0.55 -38.11
CA ASN A 28 -1.90 1.83 -38.07
C ASN A 28 -1.33 2.21 -36.68
N LEU A 29 -1.51 1.34 -35.67
CA LEU A 29 -0.94 1.56 -34.34
C LEU A 29 0.55 1.25 -34.33
N SER A 30 1.31 1.99 -33.53
CA SER A 30 2.68 1.62 -33.22
C SER A 30 2.71 0.22 -32.56
N PRO A 31 3.83 -0.52 -32.65
CA PRO A 31 3.97 -1.79 -31.94
C PRO A 31 3.62 -1.69 -30.45
N GLU A 32 4.00 -0.59 -29.80
CA GLU A 32 3.68 -0.31 -28.41
C GLU A 32 2.16 -0.13 -28.19
N GLU A 33 1.48 0.61 -29.06
CA GLU A 33 0.03 0.81 -28.95
C GLU A 33 -0.76 -0.49 -29.18
N LYS A 34 -0.27 -1.38 -30.06
CA LYS A 34 -0.85 -2.72 -30.25
C LYS A 34 -0.67 -3.58 -29.02
N GLU A 35 0.53 -3.57 -28.44
CA GLU A 35 0.82 -4.25 -27.17
C GLU A 35 -0.11 -3.73 -26.06
N TRP A 36 -0.19 -2.41 -25.87
CA TRP A 36 -1.03 -1.78 -24.86
C TRP A 36 -2.52 -2.12 -24.98
N ARG A 37 -3.06 -2.26 -26.19
CA ARG A 37 -4.45 -2.65 -26.41
C ARG A 37 -4.71 -4.15 -26.25
N SER A 38 -3.67 -4.97 -26.38
CA SER A 38 -3.76 -6.42 -26.17
C SER A 38 -3.78 -6.82 -24.70
N LEU A 39 -3.32 -5.93 -23.80
CA LEU A 39 -3.31 -6.14 -22.37
C LEU A 39 -4.74 -6.15 -21.78
N SER A 40 -4.95 -7.03 -20.82
CA SER A 40 -6.13 -7.00 -19.95
C SER A 40 -6.25 -5.66 -19.22
N GLN A 41 -7.44 -5.34 -18.70
CA GLN A 41 -7.63 -4.13 -17.88
C GLN A 41 -6.74 -4.14 -16.63
N GLU A 42 -6.55 -5.33 -16.06
CA GLU A 42 -5.72 -5.59 -14.89
C GLU A 42 -4.22 -5.35 -15.19
N GLU A 43 -3.70 -5.90 -16.29
CA GLU A 43 -2.30 -5.66 -16.70
C GLU A 43 -2.05 -4.18 -17.02
N ARG A 44 -3.00 -3.50 -17.66
CA ARG A 44 -2.90 -2.05 -17.89
C ARG A 44 -2.87 -1.26 -16.58
N HIS A 45 -3.69 -1.64 -15.61
CA HIS A 45 -3.70 -1.02 -14.28
C HIS A 45 -2.32 -1.14 -13.62
N PHE A 46 -1.70 -2.33 -13.61
CA PHE A 46 -0.39 -2.51 -12.98
C PHE A 46 0.76 -1.85 -13.74
N ARG A 47 0.72 -1.85 -15.08
CA ARG A 47 1.72 -1.11 -15.86
C ARG A 47 1.64 0.40 -15.62
N ASN A 48 0.43 0.96 -15.54
CA ASN A 48 0.23 2.36 -15.19
C ASN A 48 0.70 2.66 -13.76
N LEU A 49 0.44 1.76 -12.82
CA LEU A 49 0.90 1.88 -11.44
C LEU A 49 2.44 1.89 -11.37
N ILE A 50 3.12 1.00 -12.09
CA ILE A 50 4.59 0.97 -12.18
C ILE A 50 5.12 2.26 -12.84
N ALA A 51 4.50 2.70 -13.94
CA ALA A 51 4.90 3.92 -14.64
C ALA A 51 4.74 5.19 -13.77
N ALA A 52 3.77 5.20 -12.87
CA ALA A 52 3.58 6.25 -11.86
C ALA A 52 4.54 6.13 -10.66
N GLY A 53 5.48 5.17 -10.67
CA GLY A 53 6.41 4.91 -9.57
C GLY A 53 5.83 4.09 -8.41
N GLY A 54 4.65 3.51 -8.58
CA GLY A 54 4.00 2.61 -7.63
C GLY A 54 4.68 1.24 -7.54
N ASP A 55 4.41 0.52 -6.45
CA ASP A 55 4.89 -0.85 -6.25
C ASP A 55 3.73 -1.84 -6.42
N PRO A 56 3.68 -2.66 -7.48
CA PRO A 56 2.57 -3.57 -7.73
C PRO A 56 2.42 -4.62 -6.63
N TRP A 57 3.52 -5.01 -5.98
CA TRP A 57 3.50 -5.96 -4.87
C TRP A 57 2.82 -5.43 -3.60
N MET A 58 2.58 -4.12 -3.55
CA MET A 58 1.82 -3.45 -2.49
C MET A 58 0.33 -3.37 -2.80
N SER A 59 -0.09 -3.68 -4.03
CA SER A 59 -1.50 -3.68 -4.41
C SER A 59 -2.17 -4.99 -3.99
N PRO A 60 -3.34 -4.93 -3.33
CA PRO A 60 -4.09 -6.13 -2.97
C PRO A 60 -4.56 -6.93 -4.21
N ASP A 61 -4.66 -6.25 -5.36
CA ASP A 61 -5.19 -6.82 -6.58
C ASP A 61 -4.10 -7.43 -7.48
N TYR A 62 -2.81 -7.28 -7.14
CA TYR A 62 -1.73 -7.74 -8.02
C TYR A 62 -1.58 -9.26 -8.03
N PRO A 63 -1.55 -9.91 -9.22
CA PRO A 63 -1.28 -11.34 -9.32
C PRO A 63 0.04 -11.72 -8.67
N GLY A 64 -0.03 -12.49 -7.60
CA GLY A 64 1.14 -12.93 -6.83
C GLY A 64 1.54 -12.00 -5.67
N ALA A 65 0.88 -10.84 -5.49
CA ALA A 65 1.05 -10.08 -4.26
C ALA A 65 0.70 -10.97 -3.06
N GLY A 66 1.59 -11.00 -2.07
CA GLY A 66 1.36 -11.76 -0.86
C GLY A 66 0.15 -11.23 -0.10
N LYS A 67 -0.39 -12.08 0.76
CA LYS A 67 -1.47 -11.73 1.68
C LYS A 67 -0.93 -10.84 2.80
N GLU A 68 -1.84 -10.19 3.51
CA GLU A 68 -1.54 -9.55 4.80
C GLU A 68 -1.48 -10.63 5.89
N TYR A 69 -0.33 -10.72 6.55
CA TYR A 69 -0.10 -11.57 7.71
C TYR A 69 1.10 -11.03 8.49
N ILE A 70 1.19 -11.39 9.77
CA ILE A 70 2.33 -11.00 10.62
C ILE A 70 3.54 -11.83 10.25
N ILE A 71 4.66 -11.16 9.98
CA ILE A 71 5.97 -11.78 9.80
C ILE A 71 7.01 -11.10 10.68
N PRO A 72 8.08 -11.80 11.08
CA PRO A 72 9.20 -11.15 11.74
C PRO A 72 9.81 -10.07 10.86
N VAL A 73 10.01 -8.88 11.42
CA VAL A 73 10.81 -7.81 10.81
C VAL A 73 12.06 -7.58 11.66
N SER A 74 13.05 -6.84 11.15
CA SER A 74 14.26 -6.58 11.93
C SER A 74 13.94 -5.73 13.17
N LYS A 75 14.66 -5.97 14.28
CA LYS A 75 14.49 -5.22 15.54
C LYS A 75 14.63 -3.71 15.34
N ASP A 76 15.51 -3.28 14.43
CA ASP A 76 15.68 -1.86 14.11
C ASP A 76 14.41 -1.25 13.48
N ILE A 77 13.70 -2.02 12.65
CA ILE A 77 12.44 -1.58 12.03
C ILE A 77 11.31 -1.59 13.06
N GLU A 78 11.26 -2.58 13.95
CA GLU A 78 10.30 -2.58 15.06
C GLU A 78 10.50 -1.36 15.97
N ALA A 79 11.74 -1.11 16.40
CA ALA A 79 12.10 0.02 17.24
C ALA A 79 11.78 1.36 16.56
N LEU A 80 12.07 1.47 15.25
CA LEU A 80 11.74 2.66 14.46
C LEU A 80 10.23 2.90 14.38
N ALA A 81 9.44 1.86 14.09
CA ALA A 81 7.98 1.95 14.01
C ALA A 81 7.37 2.43 15.34
N ARG A 82 7.80 1.84 16.45
CA ARG A 82 7.36 2.26 17.80
C ARG A 82 7.78 3.71 18.10
N LYS A 83 9.03 4.07 17.80
CA LYS A 83 9.55 5.44 18.01
C LYS A 83 8.74 6.47 17.26
N GLU A 84 8.47 6.27 15.98
CA GLU A 84 7.72 7.25 15.19
C GLU A 84 6.27 7.41 15.68
N ILE A 85 5.64 6.35 16.19
CA ILE A 85 4.34 6.44 16.88
C ILE A 85 4.44 7.28 18.15
N ARG A 86 5.42 7.01 19.01
CA ARG A 86 5.64 7.77 20.26
C ARG A 86 5.82 9.26 19.97
N ASP A 87 6.69 9.59 19.01
CA ASP A 87 6.96 10.97 18.60
C ASP A 87 5.71 11.64 18.03
N ALA A 88 4.94 10.95 17.19
CA ALA A 88 3.68 11.46 16.64
C ALA A 88 2.62 11.67 17.73
N PHE A 89 2.50 10.74 18.68
CA PHE A 89 1.55 10.81 19.77
C PHE A 89 1.82 12.03 20.68
N LEU A 90 3.09 12.30 20.97
CA LEU A 90 3.54 13.49 21.69
C LEU A 90 3.27 14.78 20.92
N LYS A 91 3.60 14.81 19.62
CA LYS A 91 3.42 16.00 18.78
C LYS A 91 1.94 16.38 18.60
N ASN A 92 1.07 15.40 18.48
CA ASN A 92 -0.33 15.60 18.10
C ASN A 92 -1.32 15.45 19.26
N GLN A 93 -0.85 15.57 20.51
CA GLN A 93 -1.69 15.49 21.72
C GLN A 93 -2.61 14.26 21.74
N GLY A 94 -2.02 13.09 21.47
CA GLY A 94 -2.69 11.82 21.67
C GLY A 94 -3.60 11.40 20.54
N PHE A 95 -3.25 11.83 19.33
CA PHE A 95 -3.81 11.32 18.10
C PHE A 95 -2.71 11.07 17.08
N VAL A 96 -2.59 9.83 16.61
CA VAL A 96 -1.74 9.52 15.46
C VAL A 96 -2.63 9.45 14.24
N ASN A 97 -2.52 10.45 13.36
CA ASN A 97 -3.12 10.35 12.05
C ASN A 97 -2.21 9.51 11.15
N SER A 98 -2.65 8.32 10.76
CA SER A 98 -1.91 7.51 9.78
C SER A 98 -1.75 8.21 8.42
N ALA A 99 -2.58 9.22 8.13
CA ALA A 99 -2.53 9.98 6.88
C ALA A 99 -1.45 11.08 6.83
N ASP A 100 -1.01 11.64 7.96
CA ASP A 100 0.06 12.66 8.01
C ASP A 100 1.47 12.03 8.02
N ALA A 101 1.52 10.72 7.83
CA ALA A 101 2.70 9.86 7.91
C ALA A 101 3.42 9.74 6.56
N GLU A 102 3.45 10.81 5.76
CA GLU A 102 4.07 10.78 4.43
C GLU A 102 5.57 10.43 4.51
N SER A 103 6.27 10.85 5.57
CA SER A 103 7.64 10.42 5.88
C SER A 103 7.74 9.01 6.49
N TYR A 104 6.80 8.66 7.37
CA TYR A 104 6.64 7.33 8.00
C TYR A 104 6.63 6.24 6.94
N SER A 105 5.90 6.49 5.85
CA SER A 105 5.77 5.54 4.76
C SER A 105 7.05 5.35 3.94
N LYS A 106 8.01 6.28 3.88
CA LYS A 106 9.15 6.13 2.95
C LYS A 106 10.16 5.09 3.42
N LYS A 107 10.63 5.18 4.67
CA LYS A 107 11.64 4.24 5.20
C LYS A 107 11.11 2.81 5.25
N PHE A 108 9.85 2.64 5.65
CA PHE A 108 9.20 1.32 5.66
C PHE A 108 8.94 0.80 4.26
N ARG A 109 8.57 1.66 3.30
CA ARG A 109 8.49 1.28 1.88
C ARG A 109 9.86 0.87 1.32
N ASP A 110 10.92 1.59 1.66
CA ASP A 110 12.29 1.24 1.22
C ASP A 110 12.74 -0.10 1.84
N TYR A 111 12.44 -0.33 3.13
CA TYR A 111 12.67 -1.61 3.78
C TYR A 111 11.89 -2.75 3.12
N ALA A 112 10.59 -2.57 2.86
CA ALA A 112 9.78 -3.56 2.15
C ALA A 112 10.37 -3.84 0.76
N LYS A 113 10.78 -2.80 0.02
CA LYS A 113 11.42 -2.94 -1.30
C LYS A 113 12.75 -3.72 -1.27
N SER A 114 13.46 -3.72 -0.13
CA SER A 114 14.68 -4.53 0.04
C SER A 114 14.40 -6.04 0.12
N GLN A 115 13.15 -6.44 0.38
CA GLN A 115 12.73 -7.82 0.49
C GLN A 115 12.05 -8.32 -0.80
N SER A 116 11.73 -9.62 -0.83
CA SER A 116 11.06 -10.23 -1.97
C SER A 116 9.71 -9.57 -2.24
N GLY A 117 9.35 -9.44 -3.52
CA GLY A 117 8.09 -8.82 -3.94
C GLY A 117 6.86 -9.35 -3.19
N PRO A 118 6.63 -10.68 -3.16
CA PRO A 118 5.49 -11.25 -2.45
C PRO A 118 5.40 -10.89 -0.96
N GLU A 119 6.52 -10.66 -0.27
CA GLU A 119 6.54 -10.36 1.17
C GLU A 119 6.27 -8.89 1.49
N ARG A 120 6.38 -7.98 0.53
CA ARG A 120 6.30 -6.53 0.77
C ARG A 120 5.01 -6.10 1.47
N ARG A 121 3.89 -6.70 1.09
CA ARG A 121 2.59 -6.44 1.72
C ARG A 121 2.52 -6.94 3.16
N ALA A 122 3.05 -8.13 3.44
CA ALA A 122 3.13 -8.69 4.79
C ALA A 122 4.06 -7.87 5.71
N ILE A 123 5.18 -7.36 5.17
CA ILE A 123 6.09 -6.47 5.90
C ILE A 123 5.36 -5.19 6.32
N MET A 124 4.72 -4.53 5.35
CA MET A 124 4.04 -3.26 5.60
C MET A 124 2.84 -3.43 6.52
N TYR A 125 2.12 -4.55 6.37
CA TYR A 125 1.08 -4.94 7.32
C TYR A 125 1.65 -5.14 8.72
N THR A 126 2.76 -5.86 8.88
CA THR A 126 3.36 -6.08 10.20
C THR A 126 3.80 -4.77 10.85
N ILE A 127 4.39 -3.85 10.08
CA ILE A 127 4.78 -2.52 10.58
C ILE A 127 3.56 -1.72 11.04
N ASP A 128 2.46 -1.75 10.29
CA ASP A 128 1.19 -1.13 10.70
C ASP A 128 0.64 -1.75 12.00
N GLN A 129 0.72 -3.07 12.14
CA GLN A 129 0.28 -3.76 13.35
C GLN A 129 1.16 -3.43 14.57
N ILE A 130 2.49 -3.30 14.39
CA ILE A 130 3.39 -2.79 15.43
C ILE A 130 2.98 -1.38 15.85
N GLY A 131 2.64 -0.52 14.89
CA GLY A 131 2.18 0.83 15.18
C GLY A 131 0.88 0.85 15.98
N LYS A 132 -0.11 0.02 15.62
CA LYS A 132 -1.39 -0.12 16.33
C LYS A 132 -1.22 -0.68 17.75
N ASP A 133 -0.34 -1.66 17.92
CA ASP A 133 0.03 -2.20 19.24
C ASP A 133 0.63 -1.09 20.13
N GLU A 134 1.55 -0.30 19.59
CA GLU A 134 2.18 0.80 20.33
C GLU A 134 1.20 1.88 20.74
N VAL A 135 0.29 2.29 19.84
CA VAL A 135 -0.80 3.23 20.17
C VAL A 135 -1.64 2.67 21.31
N SER A 136 -2.03 1.40 21.23
CA SER A 136 -2.87 0.76 22.25
C SER A 136 -2.21 0.75 23.63
N LYS A 137 -0.90 0.48 23.69
CA LYS A 137 -0.12 0.52 24.95
C LYS A 137 -0.06 1.92 25.54
N ILE A 138 0.18 2.92 24.71
CA ILE A 138 0.22 4.33 25.14
C ILE A 138 -1.14 4.76 25.68
N GLU A 139 -2.23 4.46 24.96
CA GLU A 139 -3.59 4.80 25.40
C GLU A 139 -3.94 4.12 26.73
N GLN A 140 -3.56 2.85 26.90
CA GLN A 140 -3.73 2.14 28.18
C GLN A 140 -2.96 2.81 29.31
N LYS A 141 -1.71 3.25 29.07
CA LYS A 141 -0.93 3.96 30.08
C LYS A 141 -1.59 5.27 30.49
N ILE A 142 -2.07 6.06 29.54
CA ILE A 142 -2.76 7.32 29.85
C ILE A 142 -4.04 7.04 30.64
N LYS A 143 -4.84 6.07 30.21
CA LYS A 143 -6.06 5.67 30.92
C LYS A 143 -5.82 5.11 32.31
N SER A 144 -4.63 4.58 32.60
CA SER A 144 -4.25 4.14 33.95
C SER A 144 -4.04 5.30 34.93
N VAL A 145 -3.74 6.50 34.40
CA VAL A 145 -3.54 7.73 35.18
C VAL A 145 -4.80 8.61 35.15
N ASP A 146 -5.42 8.74 33.97
CA ASP A 146 -6.67 9.46 33.74
C ASP A 146 -7.67 8.57 33.00
N ALA A 147 -8.54 7.90 33.76
CA ALA A 147 -9.53 6.97 33.23
C ALA A 147 -10.58 7.63 32.29
N ASN A 148 -10.74 8.96 32.35
CA ASN A 148 -11.68 9.70 31.51
C ASN A 148 -11.04 10.24 30.22
N TRP A 149 -9.74 10.04 30.05
CA TRP A 149 -9.03 10.49 28.87
C TRP A 149 -9.51 9.78 27.60
N SER A 150 -9.59 10.55 26.52
CA SER A 150 -9.98 10.11 25.18
C SER A 150 -9.02 10.67 24.12
N PRO A 151 -8.89 10.01 22.94
CA PRO A 151 -8.01 10.48 21.88
C PRO A 151 -8.25 11.94 21.51
N ARG A 152 -7.18 12.67 21.17
CA ARG A 152 -7.17 14.13 20.90
C ARG A 152 -7.36 15.04 22.12
N GLN A 153 -7.44 14.49 23.32
CA GLN A 153 -7.34 15.29 24.54
C GLN A 153 -5.88 15.42 24.96
N SER A 154 -5.52 16.58 25.49
CA SER A 154 -4.21 16.79 26.11
C SER A 154 -4.02 15.81 27.26
N PHE A 155 -2.79 15.34 27.44
CA PHE A 155 -2.36 14.48 28.54
C PHE A 155 -1.02 15.01 29.07
N ASP A 156 -0.62 14.64 30.28
CA ASP A 156 0.71 15.01 30.80
C ASP A 156 1.80 14.23 30.02
N PRO A 157 2.69 14.91 29.27
CA PRO A 157 3.75 14.24 28.50
C PRO A 157 4.67 13.33 29.35
N LYS A 158 4.75 13.57 30.67
CA LYS A 158 5.51 12.72 31.58
C LYS A 158 5.02 11.27 31.61
N ILE A 159 3.72 11.04 31.39
CA ILE A 159 3.13 9.69 31.31
C ILE A 159 3.81 8.86 30.22
N ILE A 160 4.12 9.49 29.08
CA ILE A 160 4.83 8.83 27.98
C ILE A 160 6.30 8.63 28.34
N GLN A 161 6.94 9.60 29.00
CA GLN A 161 8.33 9.45 29.44
C GLN A 161 8.51 8.28 30.41
N GLU A 162 7.59 8.11 31.37
CA GLU A 162 7.55 6.97 32.28
C GLU A 162 7.36 5.66 31.52
N TYR A 163 6.41 5.62 30.58
CA TYR A 163 6.23 4.46 29.70
C TYR A 163 7.50 4.11 28.92
N LEU A 164 8.23 5.11 28.38
CA LEU A 164 9.48 4.88 27.67
C LEU A 164 10.56 4.31 28.58
N GLN A 165 10.67 4.80 29.81
CA GLN A 165 11.60 4.26 30.81
C GLN A 165 11.26 2.81 31.16
N GLU A 166 9.97 2.49 31.33
CA GLU A 166 9.50 1.12 31.56
C GLU A 166 9.83 0.21 30.37
N GLN A 167 9.58 0.66 29.13
CA GLN A 167 9.91 -0.13 27.94
C GLN A 167 11.42 -0.35 27.79
N MET A 168 12.26 0.64 28.08
CA MET A 168 13.73 0.46 28.04
C MET A 168 14.23 -0.59 29.04
N GLN A 169 13.63 -0.66 30.22
CA GLN A 169 13.95 -1.67 31.24
C GLN A 169 13.51 -3.07 30.80
N ILE A 170 12.34 -3.19 30.15
CA ILE A 170 11.80 -4.45 29.65
C ILE A 170 12.59 -4.96 28.42
N GLU A 171 13.00 -4.06 27.53
CA GLU A 171 13.75 -4.38 26.30
C GLU A 171 15.24 -4.64 26.56
N GLY A 172 15.71 -4.51 27.80
CA GLY A 172 17.10 -4.80 28.18
C GLY A 172 18.11 -3.85 27.52
N ILE A 173 17.70 -2.62 27.18
CA ILE A 173 18.60 -1.59 26.66
C ILE A 173 19.34 -1.00 27.87
N ASP A 174 20.42 -1.67 28.24
CA ASP A 174 21.35 -1.22 29.25
C ASP A 174 21.94 0.14 28.81
N GLN A 175 21.63 1.21 29.54
CA GLN A 175 22.23 2.51 29.33
C GLN A 175 23.73 2.41 29.64
N LYS A 176 24.54 2.09 28.63
CA LYS A 176 25.97 2.44 28.69
C LYS A 176 26.11 3.91 28.29
N VAL A 177 26.06 4.72 29.36
CA VAL A 177 26.75 6.01 29.65
C VAL A 177 26.92 6.98 28.50
#